data_AF-Q4UDG7-F1
#
_entry.id   AF-Q4UDG7-F1
#
_cell.length_a   1.000
_cell.length_b   1.000
_cell.length_c   1.000
_cell.angle_alpha   90.00
_cell.angle_beta   90.00
_cell.angle_gamma   90.00
#
_symmetry.space_group_name_H-M   'P 1'
#
loop_
_entity.id
_entity.type
_entity.pdbx_description
1 polymer ?
#
loop_
_entity_poly.entity_id
_entity_poly.type
_entity_poly.pdbx_seq_one_letter_code
_entity_poly.pdbx_strand_id
1 'polypeptide(L)'
;MDPPVALHEPLDMIRLNLDEVIYLKCKNGRELVGRLHAFDEHCNMVLSDVTETITTVDADDNSKNETTKVTKRDNGTIFVRGDSLVLLSHYDKT
;
A
#
# COMPACT_ATOMS: atom_id res chain seq x y z
N MET A 1 12.99 -23.94 -17.62
CA MET A 1 12.50 -23.96 -16.23
C MET A 1 13.35 -22.96 -15.50
N ASP A 2 12.80 -21.77 -15.25
CA ASP A 2 13.50 -20.79 -14.42
C ASP A 2 13.72 -21.40 -13.03
N PRO A 3 14.88 -21.17 -12.39
CA PRO A 3 15.13 -21.68 -11.05
C PRO A 3 14.02 -21.20 -10.09
N PRO A 4 13.64 -22.02 -9.10
CA PRO A 4 12.71 -21.57 -8.07
C PRO A 4 13.23 -20.28 -7.46
N VAL A 5 12.37 -19.27 -7.32
CA VAL A 5 12.70 -17.95 -6.78
C VAL A 5 13.21 -18.13 -5.35
N ALA A 6 14.52 -18.26 -5.20
CA ALA A 6 15.18 -18.25 -3.91
C ALA A 6 15.22 -16.79 -3.45
N LEU A 7 14.77 -16.56 -2.22
CA LEU A 7 14.72 -15.22 -1.63
C LEU A 7 16.15 -14.78 -1.31
N HIS A 8 16.78 -14.05 -2.23
CA HIS A 8 18.16 -13.57 -2.09
C HIS A 8 18.21 -12.10 -1.68
N GLU A 9 17.27 -11.30 -2.17
CA GLU A 9 17.18 -9.87 -1.92
C GLU A 9 15.80 -9.46 -1.36
N PRO A 10 15.72 -8.36 -0.60
CA PRO A 10 14.43 -7.88 -0.09
C PRO A 10 13.37 -7.63 -1.17
N LEU A 11 13.79 -7.19 -2.37
CA LEU A 11 12.90 -6.95 -3.51
C LEU A 11 12.30 -8.25 -4.07
N ASP A 12 12.93 -9.41 -3.85
CA ASP A 12 12.36 -10.70 -4.28
C ASP A 12 11.04 -10.97 -3.57
N MET A 13 10.86 -10.48 -2.34
CA MET A 13 9.58 -10.59 -1.63
C MET A 13 8.46 -9.82 -2.35
N ILE A 14 8.76 -8.64 -2.90
CA ILE A 14 7.78 -7.88 -3.70
C ILE A 14 7.47 -8.64 -4.99
N ARG A 15 8.48 -9.25 -5.61
CA ARG A 15 8.32 -10.07 -6.82
C ARG A 15 7.41 -11.27 -6.62
N LEU A 16 7.48 -11.91 -5.45
CA LEU A 16 6.59 -13.01 -5.08
C LEU A 16 5.12 -12.59 -4.94
N ASN A 17 4.85 -11.30 -4.78
CA ASN A 17 3.50 -10.74 -4.68
C ASN A 17 3.00 -10.14 -6.01
N LEU A 18 3.67 -10.37 -7.14
CA LEU A 18 3.16 -9.98 -8.45
C LEU A 18 1.85 -10.73 -8.77
N ASP A 19 0.87 -10.00 -9.26
CA ASP A 19 -0.51 -10.45 -9.48
C ASP A 19 -1.22 -10.96 -8.21
N GLU A 20 -0.74 -10.56 -7.02
CA GLU A 20 -1.43 -10.77 -5.75
C GLU A 20 -1.97 -9.47 -5.18
N VAL A 21 -2.91 -9.60 -4.23
CA VAL A 21 -3.39 -8.45 -3.46
C VAL A 21 -2.39 -8.15 -2.34
N ILE A 22 -1.99 -6.89 -2.25
CA ILE A 22 -1.03 -6.42 -1.25
C ILE A 22 -1.60 -5.28 -0.42
N TYR A 23 -1.04 -5.12 0.77
CA TYR A 23 -1.28 -3.99 1.64
C TYR A 23 -0.08 -3.05 1.62
N LEU A 24 -0.33 -1.77 1.36
CA LEU A 24 0.66 -0.70 1.41
C LEU A 24 0.29 0.29 2.50
N LYS A 25 1.24 0.57 3.40
CA LYS A 25 1.17 1.74 4.28
C LYS A 25 1.97 2.88 3.66
N CYS A 26 1.33 4.00 3.44
CA CYS A 26 1.92 5.20 2.89
C CYS A 26 2.08 6.29 3.97
N LYS A 27 2.85 7.32 3.63
CA LYS A 27 2.94 8.56 4.43
C LYS A 27 1.57 9.24 4.55
N ASN A 28 1.43 10.12 5.54
CA ASN A 28 0.25 10.98 5.75
C ASN A 28 -1.06 10.22 6.02
N GLY A 29 -1.00 9.13 6.78
CA GLY A 29 -2.19 8.40 7.23
C GLY A 29 -2.95 7.69 6.11
N ARG A 30 -2.27 7.33 5.02
CA ARG A 30 -2.85 6.64 3.87
C ARG A 30 -2.46 5.18 3.84
N GLU A 31 -3.43 4.33 3.55
CA GLU A 31 -3.26 2.90 3.40
C GLU A 31 -3.94 2.46 2.10
N LEU A 32 -3.29 1.60 1.33
CA LEU A 32 -3.81 1.07 0.06
C LEU A 32 -3.89 -0.45 0.14
N VAL A 33 -4.99 -1.01 -0.32
CA VAL A 33 -5.13 -2.44 -0.59
C VAL A 33 -5.48 -2.59 -2.05
N GLY A 34 -4.71 -3.37 -2.81
CA GLY A 34 -4.94 -3.53 -4.24
C GLY A 34 -4.05 -4.60 -4.86
N ARG A 35 -4.34 -4.97 -6.11
CA ARG A 35 -3.59 -5.99 -6.86
C ARG A 35 -2.33 -5.40 -7.48
N LEU A 36 -1.17 -5.99 -7.20
CA LEU A 36 0.12 -5.54 -7.72
C LEU A 36 0.34 -6.04 -9.16
N HIS A 37 0.47 -5.11 -10.11
CA HIS A 37 0.78 -5.47 -11.50
C HIS A 37 2.25 -5.33 -11.86
N ALA A 38 2.92 -4.31 -11.33
CA ALA A 38 4.32 -4.03 -11.66
C ALA A 38 4.98 -3.22 -10.53
N PHE A 39 6.30 -3.36 -10.42
CA PHE A 39 7.13 -2.53 -9.57
C PHE A 39 8.52 -2.31 -10.18
N ASP A 40 9.29 -1.37 -9.62
CA ASP A 40 10.70 -1.13 -9.96
C ASP A 40 11.60 -1.09 -8.72
N GLU A 41 12.89 -0.84 -8.91
CA GLU A 41 13.91 -0.75 -7.84
C GLU A 41 13.64 0.37 -6.83
N HIS A 42 12.89 1.40 -7.21
CA HIS A 42 12.50 2.49 -6.33
C HIS A 42 11.22 2.18 -5.55
N CYS A 43 10.65 0.98 -5.72
CA CYS A 43 9.35 0.60 -5.19
C CYS A 43 8.21 1.48 -5.72
N ASN A 44 8.35 2.06 -6.91
CA ASN A 44 7.17 2.56 -7.63
C ASN A 44 6.30 1.37 -8.00
N MET A 45 4.98 1.50 -7.92
CA MET A 45 4.06 0.38 -8.10
C MET A 45 2.87 0.77 -8.98
N VAL A 46 2.43 -0.18 -9.81
CA VAL A 46 1.14 -0.10 -10.51
C VAL A 46 0.18 -1.05 -9.80
N LEU A 47 -0.90 -0.49 -9.27
CA LEU A 47 -1.94 -1.26 -8.60
C LEU A 47 -3.27 -1.13 -9.34
N SER A 48 -4.10 -2.17 -9.28
CA SER A 48 -5.51 -2.15 -9.70
C SER A 48 -6.44 -2.57 -8.57
N ASP A 49 -7.74 -2.33 -8.78
CA ASP A 49 -8.81 -2.63 -7.83
C ASP A 49 -8.49 -2.11 -6.41
N VAL A 50 -8.07 -0.84 -6.34
CA VAL A 50 -7.48 -0.28 -5.13
C VAL A 50 -8.52 0.32 -4.22
N THR A 51 -8.59 -0.14 -2.98
CA THR A 51 -9.25 0.56 -1.88
C THR A 51 -8.22 1.39 -1.12
N GLU A 52 -8.38 2.71 -1.13
CA GLU A 52 -7.60 3.66 -0.32
C GLU A 52 -8.35 4.00 0.97
N THR A 53 -7.66 3.90 2.10
CA THR A 53 -8.11 4.39 3.41
C THR A 53 -7.26 5.59 3.83
N ILE A 54 -7.92 6.71 4.17
CA ILE A 54 -7.27 7.94 4.62
C ILE A 54 -7.74 8.24 6.04
N THR A 55 -6.80 8.31 6.97
CA THR A 55 -7.03 8.66 8.37
C THR A 55 -6.50 10.06 8.64
N THR A 56 -7.40 11.00 8.96
CA THR A 56 -7.05 12.35 9.40
C THR A 56 -7.39 12.54 10.87
N VAL A 57 -6.48 13.15 11.63
CA VAL A 57 -6.72 13.55 13.02
C VAL A 57 -6.95 15.05 13.00
N ASP A 58 -8.20 15.44 13.23
CA ASP A 58 -8.56 16.84 13.38
C ASP A 58 -8.47 17.18 14.88
N ALA A 59 -7.50 18.01 15.23
CA ALA A 59 -7.40 18.61 16.57
C ALA A 59 -8.18 19.92 16.56
N ASP A 60 -9.38 19.92 17.12
CA ASP A 60 -10.16 21.14 17.31
C ASP A 60 -9.54 21.93 18.46
N ASP A 61 -8.93 23.08 18.18
CA ASP A 61 -8.20 23.93 19.16
C ASP A 61 -9.10 24.43 20.32
N ASN A 62 -10.43 24.33 20.16
CA ASN A 62 -11.42 24.74 21.16
C ASN A 62 -11.97 23.61 22.03
N SER A 63 -11.66 22.34 21.75
CA SER A 63 -12.21 21.20 22.50
C SER A 63 -11.16 20.10 22.61
N LYS A 64 -10.90 19.59 23.83
CA LYS A 64 -9.95 18.48 24.08
C LYS A 64 -10.35 17.13 23.45
N ASN A 65 -11.28 17.13 22.49
CA ASN A 65 -11.69 15.95 21.74
C ASN A 65 -10.93 15.89 20.43
N GLU A 66 -9.98 14.96 20.34
CA GLU A 66 -9.39 14.55 19.07
C GLU A 66 -10.43 13.75 18.28
N THR A 67 -10.84 14.24 17.10
CA THR A 67 -11.76 13.50 16.23
C THR A 67 -10.95 12.84 15.13
N THR A 68 -10.89 11.50 15.15
CA THR A 68 -10.27 10.72 14.07
C THR A 68 -11.30 10.47 12.98
N LYS A 69 -11.04 10.96 11.76
CA LYS A 69 -11.90 10.74 10.60
C LYS A 69 -11.22 9.73 9.66
N VAL A 70 -11.94 8.65 9.34
CA VAL A 70 -11.50 7.63 8.39
C VAL A 70 -12.37 7.73 7.14
N THR A 71 -11.75 7.97 5.98
CA THR A 71 -12.43 8.00 4.68
C THR A 71 -11.91 6.86 3.82
N LYS A 72 -12.81 6.07 3.21
CA LYS A 72 -12.46 5.02 2.24
C LYS A 72 -12.89 5.43 0.84
N ARG A 73 -12.06 5.12 -0.16
CA ARG A 73 -12.32 5.38 -1.58
C ARG A 73 -11.84 4.22 -2.42
N ASP A 74 -12.65 3.82 -3.39
CA ASP A 74 -12.26 2.82 -4.39
C ASP A 74 -11.75 3.54 -5.64
N ASN A 75 -10.60 3.09 -6.13
CA ASN A 75 -9.94 3.58 -7.32
C ASN A 75 -9.74 2.40 -8.28
N GLY A 76 -9.71 2.68 -9.59
CA GLY A 76 -9.33 1.69 -10.59
C GLY A 76 -7.83 1.41 -10.58
N THR A 77 -7.17 1.58 -11.72
CA THR A 77 -5.72 1.48 -11.80
C THR A 77 -5.05 2.78 -11.36
N ILE A 78 -4.06 2.68 -10.46
CA ILE A 78 -3.27 3.82 -9.99
C ILE A 78 -1.77 3.53 -10.08
N PHE A 79 -0.99 4.59 -10.23
CA PHE A 79 0.46 4.57 -10.08
C PHE A 79 0.83 5.14 -8.70
N VAL A 80 1.59 4.38 -7.92
CA VAL A 80 2.08 4.75 -6.59
C VAL A 80 3.57 5.03 -6.68
N ARG A 81 4.00 6.20 -6.21
CA ARG A 81 5.42 6.56 -6.13
C ARG A 81 6.05 5.95 -4.88
N GLY A 82 7.19 5.27 -5.06
CA GLY A 82 7.87 4.53 -3.99
C GLY A 82 8.34 5.39 -2.81
N ASP A 83 8.67 6.67 -3.05
CA ASP A 83 9.02 7.62 -1.98
C ASP A 83 7.93 7.79 -0.90
N SER A 84 6.67 7.52 -1.25
CA SER A 84 5.54 7.63 -0.31
C SER A 84 5.32 6.37 0.52
N LEU A 85 5.93 5.25 0.13
CA LEU A 85 5.76 3.96 0.77
C LEU A 85 6.56 3.90 2.08
N VAL A 86 5.92 3.35 3.12
CA VAL A 86 6.53 3.12 4.43
C VAL A 86 6.67 1.62 4.68
N LEU A 87 5.65 0.85 4.30
CA LEU A 87 5.63 -0.60 4.50
C LEU A 87 4.79 -1.26 3.39
N LEU A 88 5.24 -2.44 2.96
CA LEU A 88 4.49 -3.38 2.13
C LEU A 88 4.36 -4.70 2.88
N SER A 89 3.19 -5.33 2.79
CA SER A 89 2.98 -6.71 3.22
C SER A 89 2.03 -7.44 2.27
N HIS A 90 2.08 -8.77 2.30
CA HIS A 90 1.00 -9.58 1.73
C HIS A 90 -0.33 -9.20 2.39
N TYR A 91 -1.42 -9.23 1.63
CA TYR A 91 -2.75 -8.95 2.17
C TYR A 91 -3.45 -10.25 2.55
N ASP A 92 -3.34 -10.63 3.82
CA ASP A 92 -4.10 -11.74 4.36
C ASP A 92 -5.54 -11.29 4.66
N LYS A 93 -6.50 -11.74 3.83
CA LYS A 93 -7.92 -11.76 4.22
C LYS A 93 -8.09 -12.79 5.33
N THR A 94 -7.83 -12.39 6.57
CA THR A 94 -8.24 -13.19 7.75
C THR A 94 -9.56 -12.66 8.28
#